data_AF-A0A0C2YWT0-F1
#
_entry.id   AF-A0A0C2YWT0-F1
#
_cell.length_a   1.000
_cell.length_b   1.000
_cell.length_c   1.000
_cell.angle_alpha   90.00
_cell.angle_beta   90.00
_cell.angle_gamma   90.00
#
_symmetry.space_group_name_H-M   'P 1'
#
loop_
_entity.id
_entity.type
_entity.pdbx_description
1 polymer ?
#
loop_
_entity_poly.entity_id
_entity_poly.type
_entity_poly.pdbx_seq_one_letter_code
_entity_poly.pdbx_strand_id
1 'polypeptide(L)'
;MENREMFEEIAALIGSIAKAFELSDGDVVAAIERGDLGMEMLTDDEGQNCVEVTHSGRVARIYPGAIFRVGDQPQDKEEECGSGCSCGH
;
A
#
# COMPACT_ATOMS: atom_id res chain seq x y z
N MET A 1 -18.20 -15.52 1.70
CA MET A 1 -17.00 -15.25 2.52
C MET A 1 -16.23 -14.07 1.92
N GLU A 2 -16.10 -14.00 0.59
CA GLU A 2 -15.48 -12.90 -0.19
C GLU A 2 -15.94 -11.46 0.15
N ASN A 3 -17.23 -11.24 0.43
CA ASN A 3 -17.73 -9.87 0.67
C ASN A 3 -17.12 -9.26 1.96
N ARG A 4 -16.87 -10.08 2.99
CA ARG A 4 -16.24 -9.60 4.23
C ARG A 4 -14.78 -9.19 4.01
N GLU A 5 -14.06 -9.96 3.21
CA GLU A 5 -12.65 -9.69 2.88
C GLU A 5 -12.51 -8.39 2.08
N MET A 6 -13.42 -8.14 1.13
CA MET A 6 -13.47 -6.87 0.39
C MET A 6 -13.68 -5.66 1.33
N PHE A 7 -14.57 -5.76 2.32
CA PHE A 7 -14.77 -4.68 3.28
C PHE A 7 -13.54 -4.43 4.15
N GLU A 8 -12.83 -5.50 4.53
CA GLU A 8 -11.58 -5.39 5.29
C GLU A 8 -10.48 -4.69 4.48
N GLU A 9 -10.37 -4.97 3.18
CA GLU A 9 -9.43 -4.29 2.28
C GLU A 9 -9.75 -2.80 2.12
N ILE A 10 -11.03 -2.45 1.96
CA ILE A 10 -11.46 -1.05 1.89
C ILE A 10 -11.14 -0.33 3.20
N ALA A 11 -11.44 -0.94 4.35
CA ALA A 11 -11.14 -0.36 5.66
C ALA A 11 -9.63 -0.16 5.85
N ALA A 12 -8.80 -1.12 5.42
CA ALA A 12 -7.35 -1.02 5.49
C ALA A 12 -6.79 0.12 4.61
N LEU A 13 -7.36 0.30 3.41
CA LEU A 13 -7.00 1.41 2.54
C LEU A 13 -7.38 2.76 3.17
N ILE A 14 -8.61 2.88 3.69
CA ILE A 14 -9.07 4.10 4.39
C ILE A 14 -8.13 4.45 5.55
N GLY A 15 -7.77 3.48 6.39
CA GLY A 15 -6.86 3.72 7.51
C GLY A 15 -5.45 4.13 7.07
N SER A 16 -4.96 3.59 5.94
CA SER A 16 -3.66 3.98 5.37
C SER A 16 -3.67 5.42 4.87
N ILE A 17 -4.76 5.84 4.22
CA ILE A 17 -4.97 7.23 3.77
C ILE A 17 -5.09 8.16 4.99
N ALA A 18 -5.88 7.78 6.00
CA ALA A 18 -6.05 8.56 7.22
C ALA A 18 -4.70 8.85 7.89
N LYS A 19 -3.85 7.81 8.01
CA LYS A 19 -2.49 7.94 8.53
C LYS A 19 -1.61 8.85 7.67
N ALA A 20 -1.68 8.75 6.33
CA ALA A 20 -0.85 9.53 5.43
C ALA A 20 -1.17 11.04 5.46
N PHE A 21 -2.45 11.40 5.69
CA PHE A 21 -2.90 12.78 5.72
C PHE A 21 -3.14 13.36 7.11
N GLU A 22 -2.93 12.56 8.17
CA GLU A 22 -3.22 12.92 9.57
C GLU A 22 -4.70 13.27 9.80
N LEU A 23 -5.58 12.48 9.21
CA LEU A 23 -7.04 12.60 9.31
C LEU A 23 -7.61 11.46 10.14
N SER A 24 -8.87 11.60 10.56
CA SER A 24 -9.64 10.44 11.04
C SER A 24 -10.18 9.62 9.86
N ASP A 25 -10.46 8.33 10.08
CA ASP A 25 -11.10 7.47 9.07
C ASP A 25 -12.43 8.08 8.58
N GLY A 26 -13.20 8.69 9.49
CA GLY A 26 -14.46 9.36 9.17
C GLY A 26 -14.27 10.58 8.25
N ASP A 27 -13.20 11.36 8.45
CA ASP A 27 -12.88 12.50 7.57
C ASP A 27 -12.47 12.03 6.18
N VAL A 28 -11.75 10.91 6.08
CA VAL A 28 -11.39 10.28 4.79
C VAL A 28 -12.64 9.81 4.06
N VAL A 29 -13.55 9.10 4.73
CA VAL A 29 -14.84 8.69 4.14
C VAL A 29 -15.61 9.91 3.65
N ALA A 30 -15.71 10.95 4.47
CA ALA A 30 -16.43 12.16 4.10
C ALA A 30 -15.77 12.88 2.91
N ALA A 31 -14.43 12.88 2.80
CA ALA A 31 -13.71 13.42 1.65
C ALA A 31 -13.96 12.60 0.37
N ILE A 32 -14.04 11.28 0.47
CA ILE A 32 -14.42 10.38 -0.64
C ILE A 32 -15.85 10.70 -1.10
N GLU A 33 -16.81 10.79 -0.18
CA GLU A 33 -18.22 11.07 -0.49
C GLU A 33 -18.43 12.43 -1.16
N ARG A 34 -17.61 13.43 -0.83
CA ARG A 34 -17.63 14.76 -1.46
C ARG A 34 -16.86 14.83 -2.78
N GLY A 35 -16.03 13.84 -3.08
CA GLY A 35 -15.12 13.87 -4.24
C GLY A 35 -13.92 14.79 -4.05
N ASP A 36 -13.55 15.11 -2.80
CA ASP A 36 -12.41 15.98 -2.45
C ASP A 36 -11.06 15.24 -2.49
N LEU A 37 -11.10 13.93 -2.74
CA LEU A 37 -9.96 13.03 -2.65
C LEU A 37 -9.73 12.39 -4.03
N GLY A 38 -8.64 12.77 -4.68
CA GLY A 38 -8.20 12.17 -5.94
C GLY A 38 -7.50 10.85 -5.66
N MET A 39 -7.81 9.80 -6.41
CA MET A 39 -7.15 8.50 -6.31
C MET A 39 -6.82 7.96 -7.71
N GLU A 40 -5.58 7.53 -7.90
CA GLU A 40 -5.12 6.94 -9.14
C GLU A 40 -4.27 5.70 -8.86
N MET A 41 -4.48 4.63 -9.61
CA MET A 41 -3.60 3.46 -9.57
C MET A 41 -2.42 3.68 -10.50
N LEU A 42 -1.21 3.61 -9.95
CA LEU A 42 0.04 3.83 -10.66
C LEU A 42 0.98 2.64 -10.48
N THR A 43 1.94 2.55 -11.39
CA THR A 43 3.16 1.75 -11.21
C THR A 43 4.31 2.74 -11.07
N ASP A 44 5.12 2.60 -10.04
CA ASP A 44 6.25 3.49 -9.81
C ASP A 44 7.49 3.10 -10.63
N ASP A 45 8.58 3.83 -10.45
CA ASP A 45 9.83 3.64 -11.21
C ASP A 45 10.52 2.30 -10.89
N GLU A 46 10.17 1.65 -9.78
CA GLU A 46 10.66 0.32 -9.38
C GLU A 46 9.75 -0.81 -9.88
N GLY A 47 8.69 -0.47 -10.63
CA GLY A 47 7.70 -1.45 -11.12
C GLY A 47 6.69 -1.87 -10.06
N GLN A 48 6.62 -1.17 -8.92
CA GLN A 48 5.68 -1.48 -7.84
C GLN A 48 4.35 -0.76 -8.05
N ASN A 49 3.25 -1.52 -7.90
CA ASN A 49 1.91 -0.94 -7.94
C ASN A 49 1.63 -0.15 -6.67
N CYS A 50 1.02 1.03 -6.80
CA CYS A 50 0.57 1.84 -5.67
C CYS A 50 -0.72 2.60 -6.03
N VAL A 51 -1.39 3.10 -4.98
CA VAL A 51 -2.47 4.08 -5.13
C VAL A 51 -1.90 5.44 -4.78
N GLU A 52 -1.83 6.35 -5.74
CA GLU A 52 -1.54 7.75 -5.47
C GLU A 52 -2.83 8.46 -5.05
N VAL A 53 -2.75 9.18 -3.94
CA VAL A 53 -3.86 9.87 -3.32
C VAL A 53 -3.53 11.34 -3.22
N THR A 54 -4.44 12.19 -3.70
CA THR A 54 -4.32 13.65 -3.60
C THR A 54 -5.44 14.20 -2.74
N HIS A 55 -5.09 14.98 -1.72
CA HIS A 55 -6.07 15.65 -0.86
C HIS A 55 -5.52 17.00 -0.39
N SER A 56 -6.29 18.08 -0.58
CA SER A 56 -5.91 19.44 -0.17
C SER A 56 -4.51 19.88 -0.66
N GLY A 57 -4.15 19.50 -1.90
CA GLY A 57 -2.85 19.82 -2.51
C GLY A 57 -1.66 18.99 -1.99
N ARG A 58 -1.88 18.06 -1.06
CA ARG A 58 -0.89 17.06 -0.63
C ARG A 58 -1.07 15.78 -1.43
N VAL A 59 0.03 15.09 -1.69
CA VAL A 59 0.05 13.82 -2.42
C VAL A 59 0.73 12.76 -1.56
N ALA A 60 0.17 11.56 -1.54
CA ALA A 60 0.73 10.38 -0.87
C ALA A 60 0.59 9.15 -1.77
N ARG A 61 1.58 8.26 -1.76
CA ARG A 61 1.51 6.96 -2.45
C ARG A 61 1.35 5.85 -1.43
N ILE A 62 0.32 5.04 -1.62
CA ILE A 62 -0.05 3.92 -0.75
C ILE A 62 0.33 2.63 -1.45
N TYR A 63 1.31 1.92 -0.89
CA TYR A 63 1.80 0.66 -1.44
C TYR A 63 1.12 -0.55 -0.79
N PRO A 64 0.84 -1.63 -1.55
CA PRO A 64 0.44 -2.91 -0.99
C PRO A 64 1.52 -3.45 -0.04
N GLY A 65 1.13 -4.12 1.05
CA GLY A 65 2.09 -4.87 1.88
C GLY A 65 2.56 -4.23 3.18
N ALA A 66 1.93 -3.14 3.65
CA ALA A 66 1.98 -2.82 5.09
C ALA A 66 1.17 -3.83 5.94
N ILE A 67 0.46 -4.76 5.30
CA ILE A 67 -0.32 -5.84 5.91
C ILE A 67 0.06 -7.14 5.21
N PHE A 68 0.68 -8.06 5.95
CA PHE A 68 0.93 -9.44 5.54
C PHE A 68 -0.24 -10.32 6.01
N ARG A 69 -0.77 -11.17 5.14
CA ARG A 69 -1.81 -12.15 5.50
C ARG A 69 -1.17 -13.43 6.05
N VAL A 70 -1.94 -14.20 6.82
CA VAL A 70 -1.51 -15.54 7.27
C VAL A 70 -1.36 -16.43 6.02
N GLY A 71 -0.12 -16.69 5.62
CA GLY A 71 0.23 -17.46 4.42
C GLY A 71 1.08 -16.69 3.40
N ASP A 72 1.19 -15.36 3.53
CA ASP A 72 2.13 -14.57 2.72
C ASP A 72 3.53 -14.67 3.32
N GLN A 73 4.47 -15.26 2.59
CA GLN A 73 5.88 -14.98 2.86
C GLN A 73 6.24 -13.64 2.19
N PRO A 74 6.95 -12.74 2.90
CA PRO A 74 7.53 -11.58 2.25
C PRO A 74 8.40 -12.08 1.08
N GLN A 75 8.21 -11.50 -0.10
CA GLN A 75 9.15 -11.71 -1.18
C GLN A 75 10.46 -11.09 -0.72
N ASP A 76 11.43 -11.95 -0.38
CA ASP A 76 12.80 -11.54 -0.16
C ASP A 76 13.19 -10.65 -1.35
N LYS A 77 13.63 -9.42 -1.07
CA LYS A 77 14.39 -8.67 -2.06
C LYS A 77 15.59 -9.55 -2.38
N GLU A 78 15.56 -10.21 -3.52
CA GLU A 78 16.73 -10.83 -4.13
C GLU A 78 17.73 -9.70 -4.42
N GLU A 79 18.53 -9.35 -3.42
CA GLU A 79 19.87 -8.83 -3.66
C GLU A 79 20.70 -10.02 -4.14
N GLU A 80 20.59 -10.27 -5.45
CA GLU A 80 21.63 -10.90 -6.25
C GLU A 80 22.93 -10.10 -6.04
N CYS A 81 23.70 -10.49 -5.03
CA CYS A 81 25.07 -10.03 -4.85
C CYS A 81 25.97 -11.20 -4.42
N GLY A 82 26.57 -11.83 -5.43
CA GLY A 82 27.98 -12.22 -5.36
C GLY A 82 28.31 -13.60 -4.80
N SER A 83 28.39 -14.55 -5.73
CA SER A 83 29.43 -15.60 -5.80
C SER A 83 29.72 -16.41 -4.54
N GLY A 84 29.26 -17.66 -4.58
CA GLY A 84 29.87 -18.74 -3.83
C GLY A 84 31.37 -18.85 -4.13
N CYS A 85 32.18 -18.73 -3.07
CA CYS A 85 33.52 -19.32 -3.03
C CYS A 85 33.48 -20.47 -2.02
N SER A 86 33.21 -21.68 -2.53
CA SER A 86 33.60 -22.90 -1.84
C SER A 86 35.12 -23.04 -1.91
N CYS A 87 35.80 -22.90 -0.78
CA CYS A 87 37.16 -23.41 -0.62
C CYS A 87 37.10 -24.56 0.38
N GLY A 88 37.07 -25.79 -0.15
CA GLY A 88 37.43 -26.99 0.58
C GLY A 88 38.92 -27.29 0.37
N HIS A 89 39.66 -27.42 1.47
CA HIS A 89 40.56 -28.53 1.80
C HIS A 89 41.07 -28.33 3.23
#